data_AF-A0A382NVW4-F1
#
_entry.id   AF-A0A382NVW4-F1
#
_cell.length_a   1.000
_cell.length_b   1.000
_cell.length_c   1.000
_cell.angle_alpha   90.00
_cell.angle_beta   90.00
_cell.angle_gamma   90.00
#
_symmetry.space_group_name_H-M   'P 1'
#
loop_
_entity.id
_entity.type
_entity.pdbx_description
1 polymer ?
#
loop_
_entity_poly.entity_id
_entity_poly.type
_entity_poly.pdbx_seq_one_letter_code
_entity_poly.pdbx_strand_id
1 'polypeptide(L)'
;MERGWENADLYYNLGNAYFRSHEIGQAIWAYNKGIQLFPRDIDIQQNLDISNSRILDRLVLPEPFFFLRVYRELKNNFTVQEFVMIGSLILFLEALLFMNFQFGWIRNIVVRKFIGILVIVAMVVHGIALDKFIQQKNARQGIIVDNGVEAYSGPFYGENAVLFRINEGTMADLYQSQEGWVEIMLIDGKTGWIPSDTIRLL
;
A
#
# COMPACT_ATOMS: atom_id res chain seq x y z
N MET A 1 -2.61 16.05 -23.55
CA MET A 1 -2.29 14.62 -23.31
C MET A 1 -0.81 14.55 -22.99
N GLU A 2 -0.46 14.65 -21.72
CA GLU A 2 0.88 14.32 -21.23
C GLU A 2 0.66 13.31 -20.11
N ARG A 3 0.25 12.10 -20.49
CA ARG A 3 0.50 10.94 -19.64
C ARG A 3 1.99 10.69 -19.81
N GLY A 4 2.80 11.28 -18.92
CA GLY A 4 4.13 10.75 -18.68
C GLY A 4 3.95 9.25 -18.50
N TRP A 5 4.67 8.46 -19.30
CA TRP A 5 4.63 7.01 -19.16
C TRP A 5 5.27 6.72 -17.81
N GLU A 6 4.45 6.70 -16.75
CA GLU A 6 4.80 6.10 -15.46
C GLU A 6 5.02 4.62 -15.75
N ASN A 7 6.24 4.33 -16.17
CA ASN A 7 6.62 3.02 -16.60
C ASN A 7 7.13 2.27 -15.37
N ALA A 8 6.42 1.23 -14.95
CA ALA A 8 6.93 0.29 -13.96
C ALA A 8 8.34 -0.17 -14.31
N ASP A 9 8.66 -0.31 -15.60
CA ASP A 9 9.99 -0.68 -16.08
C ASP A 9 11.06 0.33 -15.63
N LEU A 10 10.73 1.63 -15.53
CA LEU A 10 11.66 2.65 -15.06
C LEU A 10 12.00 2.40 -13.58
N TYR A 11 10.98 2.21 -12.75
CA TYR A 11 11.17 1.93 -11.32
C TYR A 11 11.83 0.56 -11.09
N TYR A 12 11.51 -0.43 -11.90
CA TYR A 12 12.17 -1.74 -11.91
C TYR A 12 13.66 -1.62 -12.25
N ASN A 13 14.00 -0.91 -13.33
CA ASN A 13 15.38 -0.70 -13.73
C ASN A 13 16.16 0.14 -12.72
N LEU A 14 15.52 1.16 -12.15
CA LEU A 14 16.09 1.99 -11.09
C LEU A 14 16.36 1.17 -9.83
N GLY A 15 15.39 0.34 -9.41
CA GLY A 15 15.56 -0.59 -8.29
C GLY A 15 16.71 -1.56 -8.53
N ASN A 16 16.79 -2.13 -9.73
CA ASN A 16 17.89 -3.01 -10.12
C ASN A 16 19.25 -2.31 -10.10
N ALA A 17 19.32 -1.04 -10.51
CA ALA A 17 20.55 -0.25 -10.46
C ALA A 17 20.99 -0.03 -9.00
N TYR A 18 20.08 0.46 -8.15
CA TYR A 18 20.34 0.67 -6.72
C TYR A 18 20.75 -0.63 -6.02
N PHE A 19 20.06 -1.73 -6.30
CA PHE A 19 20.38 -3.03 -5.71
C PHE A 19 21.79 -3.50 -6.07
N ARG A 20 22.20 -3.34 -7.34
CA ARG A 20 23.56 -3.68 -7.79
C ARG A 20 24.62 -2.74 -7.20
N SER A 21 24.27 -1.49 -6.95
CA SER A 21 25.11 -0.51 -6.24
C SER A 21 25.15 -0.72 -4.72
N HIS A 22 24.46 -1.74 -4.19
CA HIS A 22 24.33 -2.02 -2.76
C HIS A 22 23.60 -0.91 -1.96
N GLU A 23 22.78 -0.10 -2.63
CA GLU A 23 21.89 0.90 -2.03
C GLU A 23 20.52 0.24 -1.79
N ILE A 24 20.40 -0.58 -0.75
CA ILE A 24 19.25 -1.46 -0.54
C ILE A 24 17.97 -0.69 -0.24
N GLY A 25 18.04 0.38 0.57
CA GLY A 25 16.88 1.21 0.88
C GLY A 25 16.34 1.94 -0.34
N GLN A 26 17.23 2.43 -1.21
CA GLN A 26 16.86 3.03 -2.49
C GLN A 26 16.21 2.02 -3.44
N ALA A 27 16.73 0.79 -3.49
CA ALA A 27 16.17 -0.28 -4.29
C ALA A 27 14.75 -0.64 -3.82
N ILE A 28 14.56 -0.84 -2.52
CA ILE A 28 13.26 -1.12 -1.90
C ILE A 28 12.26 -0.01 -2.20
N TRP A 29 12.68 1.26 -2.05
CA TRP A 29 11.83 2.40 -2.40
C TRP A 29 11.39 2.35 -3.87
N ALA A 30 12.32 2.12 -4.80
CA ALA A 30 12.03 2.08 -6.23
C ALA A 30 11.08 0.92 -6.58
N TYR A 31 11.31 -0.29 -6.05
CA TYR A 31 10.40 -1.41 -6.30
C TYR A 31 9.01 -1.17 -5.71
N ASN A 32 8.90 -0.57 -4.52
CA ASN A 32 7.59 -0.20 -3.95
C ASN A 32 6.85 0.80 -4.85
N LYS A 33 7.54 1.80 -5.42
CA LYS A 33 6.95 2.70 -6.42
C LYS A 33 6.48 1.95 -7.68
N GLY A 34 7.26 0.98 -8.15
CA GLY A 34 6.85 0.09 -9.24
C GLY A 34 5.56 -0.69 -8.93
N ILE A 35 5.45 -1.26 -7.72
CA ILE A 35 4.26 -2.01 -7.26
C ILE A 35 3.02 -1.12 -7.17
N GLN A 36 3.16 0.15 -6.80
CA GLN A 36 2.01 1.07 -6.79
C GLN A 36 1.38 1.25 -8.17
N LEU A 37 2.19 1.18 -9.23
CA LEU A 37 1.75 1.26 -10.61
C LEU A 37 1.26 -0.08 -11.14
N PHE A 38 2.04 -1.15 -10.91
CA PHE A 38 1.80 -2.50 -11.40
C PHE A 38 1.87 -3.51 -10.25
N PRO A 39 0.80 -3.62 -9.44
CA PRO A 39 0.83 -4.40 -8.20
C PRO A 39 0.95 -5.91 -8.42
N ARG A 40 0.76 -6.40 -9.65
CA ARG A 40 0.81 -7.82 -10.04
C ARG A 40 2.05 -8.17 -10.86
N ASP A 41 3.02 -7.26 -10.96
CA ASP A 41 4.28 -7.53 -11.64
C ASP A 41 5.13 -8.50 -10.80
N ILE A 42 5.31 -9.71 -11.32
CA ILE A 42 5.99 -10.80 -10.60
C ILE A 42 7.48 -10.48 -10.44
N ASP A 43 8.11 -9.84 -11.43
CA ASP A 43 9.54 -9.56 -11.40
C ASP A 43 9.86 -8.46 -10.37
N ILE A 44 9.01 -7.42 -10.30
CA ILE A 44 9.13 -6.38 -9.26
C ILE A 44 8.92 -6.98 -7.87
N GLN A 45 7.90 -7.83 -7.68
CA GLN A 45 7.63 -8.48 -6.39
C GLN A 45 8.80 -9.35 -5.94
N GLN A 46 9.33 -10.21 -6.81
CA GLN A 46 10.46 -11.08 -6.49
C GLN A 46 11.71 -10.27 -6.12
N ASN A 47 12.02 -9.22 -6.87
CA ASN A 47 13.17 -8.37 -6.56
C ASN A 47 12.98 -7.56 -5.27
N LEU A 48 11.76 -7.12 -4.98
CA LEU A 48 11.44 -6.50 -3.69
C LEU A 48 11.64 -7.49 -2.53
N ASP A 49 11.18 -8.74 -2.67
CA ASP A 49 11.37 -9.76 -1.64
C ASP A 49 12.85 -10.08 -1.40
N ILE A 50 13.64 -10.19 -2.48
CA ILE A 50 15.10 -10.36 -2.40
C ILE A 50 15.72 -9.15 -1.69
N SER A 51 15.30 -7.93 -2.01
CA SER A 51 15.82 -6.71 -1.37
C SER A 51 15.45 -6.64 0.11
N ASN A 52 14.20 -6.96 0.45
CA ASN A 52 13.71 -7.03 1.82
C ASN A 52 14.46 -8.08 2.67
N SER A 53 14.96 -9.16 2.04
CA SER A 53 15.77 -10.17 2.74
C SER A 53 17.13 -9.64 3.22
N ARG A 54 17.59 -8.49 2.69
CA ARG A 54 18.85 -7.84 3.06
C ARG A 54 18.71 -6.77 4.15
N ILE A 55 17.49 -6.45 4.59
CA ILE A 55 17.25 -5.48 5.66
C ILE A 55 17.82 -6.02 6.98
N LEU A 56 18.64 -5.23 7.66
CA LEU A 56 19.25 -5.59 8.95
C LEU A 56 18.21 -5.63 10.08
N ASP A 57 17.35 -4.62 10.15
CA ASP A 57 16.34 -4.45 11.19
C ASP A 57 15.01 -5.15 10.87
N ARG A 58 15.06 -6.31 10.19
CA ARG A 58 13.86 -6.99 9.70
C ARG A 58 12.98 -7.45 10.85
N LEU A 59 11.80 -6.82 10.98
CA LEU A 59 10.76 -7.28 11.88
C LEU A 59 9.89 -8.34 11.19
N VAL A 60 9.86 -9.54 11.77
CA VAL A 60 8.97 -10.61 11.30
C VAL A 60 7.64 -10.46 12.03
N LEU A 61 6.63 -9.97 11.31
CA LEU A 61 5.27 -9.90 11.85
C LEU A 61 4.67 -11.32 11.97
N PRO A 62 3.87 -11.58 13.00
CA PRO A 62 3.12 -12.82 13.08
C PRO A 62 2.13 -12.92 11.93
N GLU A 63 1.96 -14.14 11.42
CA GLU A 63 0.98 -14.45 10.39
C GLU A 63 -0.44 -14.07 10.86
N PRO A 64 -1.20 -13.29 10.08
CA PRO A 64 -2.58 -12.97 10.42
C PRO A 64 -3.44 -14.24 10.39
N PHE A 65 -4.48 -14.27 11.21
CA PHE A 65 -5.50 -15.32 11.14
C PHE A 65 -6.18 -15.33 9.76
N PHE A 66 -6.77 -16.47 9.40
CA PHE A 66 -7.23 -16.77 8.04
C PHE A 66 -8.07 -15.67 7.38
N PHE A 67 -9.15 -15.19 8.02
CA PHE A 67 -10.03 -14.20 7.38
C PHE A 67 -9.35 -12.84 7.14
N LEU A 68 -8.47 -12.41 8.05
CA LEU A 68 -7.72 -11.17 7.87
C LEU A 68 -6.70 -11.28 6.73
N ARG A 69 -6.09 -12.46 6.57
CA ARG A 69 -5.21 -12.76 5.44
C ARG A 69 -5.97 -12.67 4.11
N VAL A 70 -7.08 -13.38 3.99
CA VAL A 70 -7.94 -13.37 2.79
C VAL A 70 -8.40 -11.94 2.47
N TYR A 71 -8.83 -11.18 3.48
CA TYR A 71 -9.20 -9.78 3.32
C TYR A 71 -8.05 -8.94 2.74
N ARG A 72 -6.84 -9.05 3.32
CA ARG A 72 -5.65 -8.30 2.89
C ARG A 72 -5.22 -8.70 1.48
N GLU A 73 -5.21 -9.99 1.15
CA GLU A 73 -4.87 -10.49 -0.18
C GLU A 73 -5.85 -9.98 -1.24
N LEU A 74 -7.17 -10.11 -0.99
CA LEU A 74 -8.19 -9.56 -1.88
C LEU A 74 -8.03 -8.05 -2.06
N LYS A 75 -7.89 -7.31 -0.95
CA LYS A 75 -7.73 -5.85 -0.97
C LYS A 75 -6.47 -5.44 -1.73
N ASN A 76 -5.36 -6.14 -1.58
CA ASN A 76 -4.09 -5.76 -2.20
C ASN A 76 -3.99 -6.15 -3.67
N ASN A 77 -4.67 -7.22 -4.09
CA ASN A 77 -4.61 -7.71 -5.46
C ASN A 77 -5.37 -6.81 -6.48
N PHE A 78 -6.39 -6.06 -6.05
CA PHE A 78 -7.16 -5.16 -6.92
C PHE A 78 -6.93 -3.69 -6.58
N THR A 79 -6.83 -2.85 -7.60
CA THR A 79 -6.80 -1.39 -7.48
C THR A 79 -8.16 -0.84 -7.03
N VAL A 80 -8.18 0.40 -6.52
CA VAL A 80 -9.43 1.08 -6.15
C VAL A 80 -10.37 1.19 -7.36
N GLN A 81 -9.82 1.48 -8.54
CA GLN A 81 -10.57 1.61 -9.78
C GLN A 81 -11.21 0.28 -10.20
N GLU A 82 -10.49 -0.84 -10.07
CA GLU A 82 -11.04 -2.17 -10.34
C GLU A 82 -12.19 -2.52 -9.37
N PHE A 83 -12.06 -2.23 -8.07
CA PHE A 83 -13.15 -2.46 -7.13
C PHE A 83 -14.39 -1.62 -7.47
N VAL A 84 -14.21 -0.33 -7.80
CA VAL A 84 -15.32 0.55 -8.21
C VAL A 84 -15.97 0.04 -9.50
N MET A 85 -15.18 -0.41 -10.48
CA MET A 85 -15.69 -0.97 -11.73
C MET A 85 -16.48 -2.27 -11.50
N ILE A 86 -15.93 -3.21 -10.72
CA ILE A 86 -16.59 -4.48 -10.39
C ILE A 86 -17.89 -4.21 -9.63
N GLY A 87 -17.86 -3.35 -8.61
CA GLY A 87 -19.04 -2.97 -7.83
C GLY A 87 -20.11 -2.31 -8.70
N SER A 88 -19.72 -1.42 -9.61
CA SER A 88 -20.65 -0.74 -10.53
C SER A 88 -21.28 -1.72 -11.53
N LEU A 89 -20.50 -2.68 -12.03
CA LEU A 89 -20.99 -3.74 -12.91
C LEU A 89 -22.02 -4.64 -12.20
N ILE A 90 -21.77 -4.99 -10.94
CA ILE A 90 -22.72 -5.76 -10.12
C ILE A 90 -24.04 -4.99 -9.97
N LEU A 91 -23.99 -3.70 -9.62
CA LEU A 91 -25.19 -2.86 -9.48
C LEU A 91 -25.94 -2.69 -10.81
N PHE A 92 -25.22 -2.57 -11.93
CA PHE A 92 -25.82 -2.49 -13.26
C PHE A 92 -26.57 -3.78 -13.62
N LEU A 93 -25.95 -4.94 -13.42
CA LEU A 93 -26.60 -6.24 -13.66
C LEU A 93 -27.79 -6.47 -12.73
N GLU A 94 -27.67 -6.04 -11.47
CA GLU A 94 -28.77 -6.07 -10.50
C GLU A 94 -29.95 -5.23 -10.97
N ALA A 95 -29.71 -4.00 -11.44
CA ALA A 95 -30.75 -3.12 -11.96
C ALA A 95 -31.48 -3.74 -13.16
N LEU A 96 -30.75 -4.42 -14.07
CA LEU A 96 -31.36 -5.17 -15.17
C LEU A 96 -32.23 -6.32 -14.65
N LEU A 97 -31.76 -7.12 -13.69
CA LEU A 97 -32.53 -8.22 -13.12
C LEU A 97 -33.80 -7.71 -12.42
N PHE A 98 -33.69 -6.63 -11.65
CA PHE A 98 -34.82 -5.99 -10.98
C PHE A 98 -35.85 -5.45 -11.99
N MET A 99 -35.39 -4.84 -13.09
CA MET A 99 -36.27 -4.38 -14.17
C MET A 99 -37.07 -5.55 -14.78
N ASN A 100 -36.41 -6.65 -15.14
CA ASN A 100 -37.06 -7.85 -15.69
C ASN A 100 -38.09 -8.47 -14.72
N PHE A 101 -37.83 -8.39 -13.40
CA PHE A 101 -38.78 -8.81 -12.37
C PHE A 101 -40.02 -7.90 -12.32
N GLN A 102 -39.85 -6.57 -12.42
CA GLN A 102 -40.97 -5.60 -12.41
C GLN A 102 -41.89 -5.76 -13.63
N PHE A 103 -41.34 -6.05 -14.80
CA PHE A 103 -42.13 -6.33 -16.01
C PHE A 103 -42.80 -7.72 -16.02
N GLY A 104 -42.63 -8.50 -14.95
CA GLY A 104 -43.30 -9.79 -14.77
C GLY A 104 -42.77 -10.92 -15.65
N TRP A 105 -41.67 -10.70 -16.37
CA TRP A 105 -41.03 -11.72 -17.20
C TRP A 105 -40.37 -12.82 -16.36
N ILE A 106 -39.97 -12.49 -15.13
CA ILE A 106 -39.37 -13.44 -14.18
C ILE A 106 -40.14 -13.33 -12.85
N ARG A 107 -40.94 -14.34 -12.51
CA ARG A 107 -41.78 -14.34 -11.31
C ARG A 107 -41.41 -15.50 -10.38
N ASN A 108 -40.20 -15.45 -9.84
CA ASN A 108 -39.66 -16.47 -8.92
C ASN A 108 -39.16 -15.82 -7.62
N ILE A 109 -39.69 -16.25 -6.47
CA ILE A 109 -39.29 -15.74 -5.14
C ILE A 109 -37.80 -15.94 -4.85
N VAL A 110 -37.18 -16.96 -5.45
CA VAL A 110 -35.75 -17.24 -5.33
C VAL A 110 -34.93 -16.11 -5.97
N VAL A 111 -35.38 -15.54 -7.09
CA VAL A 111 -34.71 -14.42 -7.77
C VAL A 111 -34.70 -13.16 -6.90
N ARG A 112 -35.78 -12.90 -6.17
CA ARG A 112 -35.83 -11.77 -5.21
C ARG A 112 -34.81 -11.91 -4.08
N LYS A 113 -34.59 -13.12 -3.57
CA LYS A 113 -33.55 -13.39 -2.56
C LYS A 113 -32.15 -13.18 -3.14
N PHE A 114 -31.92 -13.63 -4.38
CA PHE A 114 -30.64 -13.41 -5.07
C PHE A 114 -30.33 -11.92 -5.26
N ILE A 115 -31.30 -11.09 -5.64
CA ILE A 115 -31.13 -9.63 -5.73
C ILE A 115 -30.66 -9.07 -4.39
N GLY A 116 -31.30 -9.44 -3.27
CA GLY A 116 -30.89 -9.00 -1.94
C GLY A 116 -29.46 -9.41 -1.56
N ILE A 117 -29.01 -10.60 -1.96
CA ILE A 117 -27.61 -11.04 -1.74
C ILE A 117 -26.65 -10.20 -2.59
N LEU A 118 -26.98 -9.92 -3.84
CA LEU A 118 -26.15 -9.10 -4.73
C LEU A 118 -25.95 -7.68 -4.19
N VAL A 119 -26.98 -7.08 -3.58
CA VAL A 119 -26.86 -5.79 -2.88
C VAL A 119 -25.78 -5.86 -1.79
N ILE A 120 -25.84 -6.89 -0.94
CA ILE A 120 -24.86 -7.06 0.16
C ILE A 120 -23.46 -7.23 -0.42
N VAL A 121 -23.30 -8.04 -1.48
CA VAL A 121 -22.02 -8.23 -2.16
C VAL A 121 -21.50 -6.91 -2.74
N ALA A 122 -22.36 -6.13 -3.41
CA ALA A 122 -21.98 -4.83 -3.96
C ALA A 122 -21.56 -3.84 -2.86
N MET A 123 -22.26 -3.82 -1.71
CA MET A 123 -21.88 -3.02 -0.55
C MET A 123 -20.53 -3.44 0.03
N VAL A 124 -20.26 -4.74 0.15
CA VAL A 124 -18.97 -5.25 0.62
C VAL A 124 -17.84 -4.84 -0.33
N VAL A 125 -18.03 -4.99 -1.64
CA VAL A 125 -17.04 -4.59 -2.66
C VAL A 125 -16.72 -3.10 -2.57
N HIS A 126 -17.73 -2.23 -2.47
CA HIS A 126 -17.51 -0.79 -2.30
C HIS A 126 -16.93 -0.44 -0.92
N GLY A 127 -17.28 -1.18 0.13
CA GLY A 127 -16.69 -1.03 1.46
C GLY A 127 -15.19 -1.30 1.45
N ILE A 128 -14.75 -2.36 0.76
CA ILE A 128 -13.32 -2.66 0.55
C ILE A 128 -12.65 -1.56 -0.29
N ALA A 129 -13.33 -1.07 -1.34
CA ALA A 129 -12.83 0.03 -2.16
C ALA A 129 -12.61 1.30 -1.32
N LEU A 130 -13.55 1.61 -0.43
CA LEU A 130 -13.48 2.75 0.47
C LEU A 130 -12.36 2.60 1.50
N ASP A 131 -12.23 1.43 2.15
CA ASP A 131 -11.12 1.15 3.07
C ASP A 131 -9.78 1.34 2.36
N LYS A 132 -9.62 0.76 1.16
CA LYS A 132 -8.39 0.92 0.38
C LYS A 132 -8.12 2.37 -0.01
N PHE A 133 -9.15 3.11 -0.42
CA PHE A 133 -9.02 4.53 -0.77
C PHE A 133 -8.60 5.39 0.44
N ILE A 134 -9.23 5.16 1.60
CA ILE A 134 -8.86 5.84 2.85
C ILE A 134 -7.41 5.51 3.23
N GLN A 135 -7.04 4.23 3.14
CA GLN A 135 -5.67 3.80 3.41
C GLN A 135 -4.66 4.48 2.48
N GLN A 136 -4.89 4.49 1.17
CA GLN A 136 -3.97 5.13 0.21
C GLN A 136 -3.88 6.65 0.40
N LYS A 137 -4.99 7.30 0.76
CA LYS A 137 -5.01 8.75 0.98
C LYS A 137 -4.31 9.16 2.27
N ASN A 138 -4.40 8.32 3.30
CA ASN A 138 -3.87 8.63 4.63
C ASN A 138 -2.48 8.02 4.88
N ALA A 139 -2.08 7.02 4.11
CA ALA A 139 -0.74 6.42 4.20
C ALA A 139 0.30 7.41 3.69
N ARG A 140 0.91 8.15 4.61
CA ARG A 140 2.17 8.83 4.37
C ARG A 140 3.26 7.89 4.80
N GLN A 141 3.71 7.05 3.89
CA GLN A 141 4.75 6.06 4.17
C GLN A 141 6.04 6.46 3.49
N GLY A 142 7.16 6.04 4.06
CA GLY A 142 8.46 6.21 3.48
C GLY A 142 9.39 5.05 3.80
N ILE A 143 10.43 4.91 2.99
CA ILE A 143 11.50 3.95 3.18
C ILE A 143 12.74 4.72 3.59
N ILE A 144 13.36 4.32 4.71
CA ILE A 144 14.67 4.82 5.12
C ILE A 144 15.70 4.37 4.07
N VAL A 145 16.47 5.31 3.53
CA VAL A 145 17.40 5.03 2.43
C VAL A 145 18.87 4.99 2.86
N ASP A 146 19.18 5.44 4.08
CA ASP A 146 20.53 5.45 4.63
C ASP A 146 20.68 4.47 5.80
N ASN A 147 21.91 4.01 6.04
CA ASN A 147 22.22 3.10 7.15
C ASN A 147 22.57 3.86 8.44
N GLY A 148 22.17 3.29 9.58
CA GLY A 148 22.50 3.82 10.90
C GLY A 148 21.92 5.21 11.21
N VAL A 149 20.79 5.57 10.60
CA VAL A 149 20.09 6.83 10.84
C VAL A 149 19.68 6.92 12.30
N GLU A 150 20.10 7.99 12.97
CA GLU A 150 19.72 8.27 14.35
C GLU A 150 18.34 8.93 14.39
N ALA A 151 17.43 8.35 15.17
CA ALA A 151 16.14 8.94 15.48
C ALA A 151 16.23 9.67 16.81
N TYR A 152 15.82 10.94 16.81
CA TYR A 152 16.00 11.87 17.92
C TYR A 152 14.67 12.18 18.61
N SER A 153 14.76 12.71 19.83
CA SER A 153 13.61 13.15 20.63
C SER A 153 12.89 14.39 20.09
N GLY A 154 13.57 15.20 19.27
CA GLY A 154 12.99 16.39 18.65
C GLY A 154 13.67 16.81 17.33
N PRO A 155 13.09 17.77 16.59
CA PRO A 155 13.56 18.21 15.27
C PRO A 155 14.58 19.36 15.34
N PHE A 156 15.70 19.15 16.03
CA PHE A 156 16.73 20.18 16.13
C PHE A 156 18.14 19.59 16.23
N TYR A 157 19.11 20.35 15.73
CA TYR A 157 20.54 20.06 15.85
C TYR A 157 21.07 20.50 17.22
N GLY A 158 22.05 19.78 17.76
CA GLY A 158 22.71 20.10 19.04
C GLY A 158 22.59 18.97 20.07
N GLU A 159 22.39 19.31 21.34
CA GLU A 159 22.17 18.33 22.42
C GLU A 159 20.76 17.75 22.31
N ASN A 160 20.62 16.69 21.51
CA ASN A 160 19.37 15.98 21.30
C ASN A 160 19.55 14.51 21.65
N ALA A 161 18.62 13.96 22.43
CA ALA A 161 18.70 12.56 22.83
C ALA A 161 18.42 11.65 21.63
N VAL A 162 19.38 10.79 21.30
CA VAL A 162 19.19 9.69 20.35
C VAL A 162 18.34 8.62 21.02
N LEU A 163 17.16 8.36 20.48
CA LEU A 163 16.20 7.38 21.00
C LEU A 163 16.49 5.98 20.47
N PHE A 164 16.81 5.86 19.18
CA PHE A 164 17.15 4.59 18.51
C PHE A 164 17.87 4.85 17.18
N ARG A 165 18.41 3.79 16.58
CA ARG A 165 19.01 3.80 15.25
C ARG A 165 18.23 2.92 14.29
N ILE A 166 18.23 3.30 13.02
CA ILE A 166 17.47 2.65 11.96
C ILE A 166 18.38 2.44 10.74
N ASN A 167 18.31 1.25 10.15
CA ASN A 167 19.02 0.95 8.91
C ASN A 167 18.12 1.09 7.69
N GLU A 168 18.77 1.15 6.52
CA GLU A 168 18.08 1.33 5.25
C GLU A 168 17.09 0.19 4.96
N GLY A 169 16.10 0.47 4.14
CA GLY A 169 15.03 -0.46 3.78
C GLY A 169 13.91 -0.56 4.81
N THR A 170 14.11 -0.01 6.02
CA THR A 170 13.05 0.06 7.03
C THR A 170 11.92 0.98 6.55
N MET A 171 10.69 0.47 6.59
CA MET A 171 9.49 1.26 6.30
C MET A 171 9.01 1.98 7.57
N ALA A 172 8.59 3.24 7.42
CA ALA A 172 8.03 4.02 8.50
C ALA A 172 6.81 4.83 8.03
N ASP A 173 5.86 5.02 8.94
CA ASP A 173 4.75 5.97 8.75
C ASP A 173 5.21 7.36 9.17
N LEU A 174 4.82 8.39 8.40
CA LEU A 174 5.17 9.78 8.64
C LEU A 174 4.02 10.53 9.30
N TYR A 175 4.33 11.25 10.38
CA TYR A 175 3.36 12.03 11.13
C TYR A 175 3.48 13.52 10.81
N GLN A 176 4.65 14.09 11.08
CA GLN A 176 4.89 15.53 10.95
C GLN A 176 6.21 15.79 10.22
N SER A 177 6.31 16.96 9.59
CA SER A 177 7.54 17.42 8.97
C SER A 177 7.79 18.86 9.39
N GLN A 178 9.03 19.15 9.80
CA GLN A 178 9.46 20.47 10.23
C GLN A 178 10.86 20.72 9.69
N GLU A 179 11.04 21.77 8.88
CA GLU A 179 12.32 22.27 8.32
C GLU A 179 13.50 21.28 8.37
N GLY A 180 13.56 20.36 7.40
CA GLY A 180 14.66 19.39 7.28
C GLY A 180 14.53 18.14 8.16
N TRP A 181 13.48 18.03 8.97
CA TRP A 181 13.17 16.90 9.84
C TRP A 181 11.80 16.30 9.54
N VAL A 182 11.65 15.03 9.88
CA VAL A 182 10.40 14.30 9.79
C VAL A 182 10.24 13.39 11.00
N GLU A 183 9.06 13.45 11.61
CA GLU A 183 8.66 12.55 12.67
C GLU A 183 8.09 11.28 12.05
N ILE A 184 8.68 10.16 12.42
CA ILE A 184 8.32 8.84 11.92
C ILE A 184 7.83 7.94 13.05
N MET A 185 7.02 6.95 12.68
CA MET A 185 6.63 5.82 13.53
C MET A 185 7.00 4.52 12.83
N LEU A 186 7.75 3.68 13.53
CA LEU A 186 8.06 2.32 13.10
C LEU A 186 6.90 1.37 13.42
N ILE A 187 6.89 0.21 12.77
CA ILE A 187 5.85 -0.81 12.96
C ILE A 187 5.82 -1.42 14.37
N ASP A 188 6.93 -1.33 15.13
CA ASP A 188 6.98 -1.71 16.54
C ASP A 188 6.44 -0.63 17.50
N GLY A 189 5.99 0.51 16.95
CA GLY A 189 5.42 1.64 17.67
C GLY A 189 6.43 2.68 18.15
N LYS A 190 7.73 2.51 17.89
CA LYS A 190 8.73 3.54 18.23
C LYS A 190 8.57 4.77 17.36
N THR A 191 8.67 5.94 17.99
CA THR A 191 8.55 7.24 17.33
C THR A 191 9.80 8.08 17.54
N GLY A 192 10.21 8.82 16.52
CA GLY A 192 11.34 9.75 16.62
C GLY A 192 11.48 10.63 15.39
N TRP A 193 12.31 11.67 15.51
CA TRP A 193 12.61 12.62 14.45
C TRP A 193 13.88 12.22 13.71
N ILE A 194 13.84 12.19 12.38
CA ILE A 194 14.99 11.92 11.53
C ILE A 194 15.20 13.04 10.50
N PRO A 195 16.42 13.22 9.96
CA PRO A 195 16.65 14.15 8.85
C PRO A 195 15.86 13.73 7.61
N SER A 196 15.22 14.68 6.94
CA SER A 196 14.27 14.41 5.86
C SER A 196 14.91 13.83 4.59
N ASP A 197 16.21 14.00 4.40
CA ASP A 197 16.99 13.45 3.29
C ASP A 197 17.30 11.96 3.43
N THR A 198 17.21 11.42 4.66
CA THR A 198 17.45 10.00 4.96
C THR A 198 16.24 9.08 4.68
N ILE A 199 15.11 9.65 4.26
CA ILE A 199 13.87 8.92 3.95
C ILE A 199 13.30 9.34 2.60
N ARG A 200 12.77 8.37 1.84
CA ARG A 200 12.03 8.65 0.61
C ARG A 200 10.56 8.27 0.73
N LEU A 201 9.69 9.19 0.33
CA LEU A 201 8.23 9.02 0.35
C LEU A 201 7.76 8.02 -0.70
N LEU A 202 6.82 7.17 -0.29
CA LEU A 202 6.03 6.30 -1.15
C LEU A 202 4.84 7.03 -1.76
#